data_AF-A0A1L3MV28-F1
#
_entry.id   AF-A0A1L3MV28-F1
#
_cell.length_a   1.000
_cell.length_b   1.000
_cell.length_c   1.000
_cell.angle_alpha   90.00
_cell.angle_beta   90.00
_cell.angle_gamma   90.00
#
_symmetry.space_group_name_H-M   'P 1'
#
loop_
_entity.id
_entity.type
_entity.pdbx_description
1 polymer ?
#
loop_
_entity_poly.entity_id
_entity_poly.type
_entity_poly.pdbx_seq_one_letter_code
_entity_poly.pdbx_strand_id
1 'polypeptide(L)'
;MVNEVKEIDFGKHIIKGENGKKQLLPNTKYVTNNNYKYTTDELGRIVNVDAPELVLKKANRNKYAQANVGGKDRLPDDDGGHLIGAQFNGPPDIDNLVPQNSQINRRGGVWYEMETEWANALKEVPPKKVSVSIEPIYSNNSMRPDSFMVEYEIEGQFPVIREIANKSGG
;
A
#
# COMPACT_ATOMS: atom_id res chain seq x y z
N MET A 1 6.80 -17.78 -19.52
CA MET A 1 5.33 -17.72 -19.61
C MET A 1 4.92 -16.39 -19.03
N VAL A 2 4.15 -15.57 -19.75
CA VAL A 2 3.57 -14.35 -19.16
C VAL A 2 2.39 -14.83 -18.32
N ASN A 3 2.50 -14.75 -16.99
CA ASN A 3 1.36 -15.06 -16.13
C ASN A 3 0.28 -14.00 -16.39
N GLU A 4 -0.86 -14.43 -16.95
CA GLU A 4 -1.98 -13.55 -17.26
C GLU A 4 -2.58 -13.00 -15.96
N VAL A 5 -2.62 -11.67 -15.84
CA VAL A 5 -3.21 -10.99 -14.67
C VAL A 5 -4.72 -10.90 -14.86
N LYS A 6 -5.49 -11.41 -13.89
CA LYS A 6 -6.96 -11.44 -13.95
C LYS A 6 -7.58 -10.35 -13.10
N GLU A 7 -8.56 -9.64 -13.64
CA GLU A 7 -9.37 -8.69 -12.87
C GLU A 7 -10.52 -9.42 -12.16
N ILE A 8 -10.73 -9.09 -10.88
CA ILE A 8 -11.78 -9.71 -10.05
C ILE A 8 -12.48 -8.67 -9.17
N ASP A 9 -13.69 -9.02 -8.70
CA ASP A 9 -14.46 -8.18 -7.79
C ASP A 9 -13.72 -7.95 -6.45
N PHE A 10 -13.79 -6.73 -5.96
CA PHE A 10 -13.27 -6.38 -4.64
C PHE A 10 -13.91 -7.23 -3.53
N GLY A 11 -13.06 -7.81 -2.69
CA GLY A 11 -13.43 -8.75 -1.63
C GLY A 11 -13.20 -10.21 -2.01
N LYS A 12 -13.18 -10.57 -3.30
CA LYS A 12 -12.84 -11.93 -3.77
C LYS A 12 -11.34 -12.17 -3.87
N HIS A 13 -10.54 -11.11 -3.83
CA HIS A 13 -9.07 -11.16 -3.85
C HIS A 13 -8.44 -11.71 -2.58
N ILE A 14 -9.17 -11.70 -1.46
CA ILE A 14 -8.71 -12.27 -0.20
C ILE A 14 -9.27 -13.69 -0.06
N ILE A 15 -8.38 -14.67 -0.01
CA ILE A 15 -8.70 -16.08 0.19
C ILE A 15 -8.15 -16.58 1.54
N LYS A 16 -8.63 -17.75 1.98
CA LYS A 16 -8.03 -18.48 3.09
C LYS A 16 -7.03 -19.49 2.54
N GLY A 17 -5.75 -19.28 2.82
CA GLY A 17 -4.69 -20.23 2.54
C GLY A 17 -4.55 -21.28 3.62
N GLU A 18 -3.36 -21.88 3.69
CA GLU A 18 -3.03 -22.91 4.68
C GLU A 18 -3.31 -22.45 6.12
N ASN A 19 -3.85 -23.36 6.93
CA ASN A 19 -4.23 -23.12 8.32
C ASN A 19 -5.25 -21.97 8.50
N GLY A 20 -5.99 -21.61 7.44
CA GLY A 20 -7.02 -20.57 7.47
C GLY A 20 -6.48 -19.14 7.48
N LYS A 21 -5.17 -18.94 7.28
CA LYS A 21 -4.57 -17.60 7.18
C LYS A 21 -5.04 -16.91 5.92
N LYS A 22 -5.37 -15.62 6.01
CA LYS A 22 -5.71 -14.82 4.83
C LYS A 22 -4.49 -14.67 3.93
N GLN A 23 -4.72 -14.77 2.62
CA GLN A 23 -3.74 -14.55 1.56
C GLN A 23 -4.42 -13.80 0.42
N LEU A 24 -3.63 -13.09 -0.40
CA LEU A 24 -4.13 -12.50 -1.63
C LEU A 24 -4.00 -13.50 -2.78
N LEU A 25 -4.97 -13.48 -3.69
CA LEU A 25 -4.86 -14.24 -4.93
C LEU A 25 -3.65 -13.76 -5.74
N PRO A 26 -2.87 -14.68 -6.32
CA PRO A 26 -1.74 -14.33 -7.18
C PRO A 26 -2.22 -13.80 -8.54
N ASN A 27 -1.37 -13.02 -9.22
CA ASN A 27 -1.59 -12.50 -10.57
C ASN A 27 -2.99 -11.87 -10.75
N THR A 28 -3.37 -11.01 -9.81
CA THR A 28 -4.75 -10.52 -9.70
C THR A 28 -4.78 -9.01 -9.66
N LYS A 29 -5.77 -8.43 -10.34
CA LYS A 29 -6.16 -7.03 -10.23
C LYS A 29 -7.48 -6.91 -9.49
N TYR A 30 -7.57 -5.95 -8.56
CA TYR A 30 -8.82 -5.60 -7.89
C TYR A 30 -8.90 -4.08 -7.71
N VAL A 31 -10.13 -3.57 -7.78
CA VAL A 31 -10.41 -2.13 -7.69
C VAL A 31 -11.33 -1.87 -6.51
N THR A 32 -10.89 -1.06 -5.57
CA THR A 32 -11.70 -0.68 -4.39
C THR A 32 -12.87 0.23 -4.80
N ASN A 33 -13.82 0.42 -3.89
CA ASN A 33 -14.93 1.36 -4.10
C ASN A 33 -14.48 2.84 -4.29
N ASN A 34 -13.24 3.20 -3.95
CA ASN A 34 -12.67 4.53 -4.20
C ASN A 34 -11.84 4.58 -5.50
N ASN A 35 -11.97 3.58 -6.39
CA ASN A 35 -11.18 3.48 -7.62
C ASN A 35 -9.66 3.33 -7.41
N TYR A 36 -9.23 2.90 -6.21
CA TYR A 36 -7.85 2.47 -5.99
C TYR A 36 -7.66 1.07 -6.57
N LYS A 37 -6.70 0.92 -7.48
CA LYS A 37 -6.45 -0.30 -8.24
C LYS A 37 -5.19 -0.94 -7.71
N TYR A 38 -5.25 -2.23 -7.43
CA TYR A 38 -4.13 -2.99 -6.90
C TYR A 38 -3.80 -4.12 -7.87
N THR A 39 -2.53 -4.44 -7.98
CA THR A 39 -2.05 -5.62 -8.72
C THR A 39 -1.19 -6.49 -7.80
N THR A 40 -1.42 -7.80 -7.83
CA THR A 40 -0.58 -8.80 -7.18
C THR A 40 0.26 -9.59 -8.17
N ASP A 41 1.42 -10.07 -7.74
CA ASP A 41 2.27 -10.98 -8.51
C ASP A 41 1.92 -12.46 -8.27
N GLU A 42 2.74 -13.37 -8.82
CA GLU A 42 2.56 -14.81 -8.71
C GLU A 42 2.65 -15.38 -7.28
N LEU A 43 3.19 -14.62 -6.33
CA LEU A 43 3.26 -14.97 -4.91
C LEU A 43 2.12 -14.34 -4.10
N GLY A 44 1.24 -13.56 -4.76
CA GLY A 44 0.19 -12.81 -4.09
C GLY A 44 0.71 -11.57 -3.36
N ARG A 45 1.89 -11.05 -3.71
CA ARG A 45 2.42 -9.80 -3.16
C ARG A 45 1.86 -8.62 -3.93
N ILE A 46 1.48 -7.55 -3.24
CA ILE A 46 1.07 -6.31 -3.91
C ILE A 46 2.31 -5.70 -4.57
N VAL A 47 2.28 -5.55 -5.89
CA VAL A 47 3.38 -5.00 -6.70
C VAL A 47 3.06 -3.64 -7.29
N ASN A 48 1.78 -3.24 -7.31
CA ASN A 48 1.38 -1.90 -7.72
C ASN A 48 0.07 -1.50 -7.05
N VAL A 49 -0.03 -0.22 -6.69
CA VAL A 49 -1.25 0.47 -6.29
C VAL A 49 -1.36 1.76 -7.09
N ASP A 50 -2.45 1.95 -7.81
CA ASP A 50 -2.79 3.16 -8.55
C ASP A 50 -4.04 3.80 -7.94
N ALA A 51 -3.90 5.02 -7.45
CA ALA A 51 -4.96 5.84 -6.89
C ALA A 51 -5.06 7.15 -7.70
N PRO A 52 -5.91 7.22 -8.74
CA PRO A 52 -5.97 8.39 -9.61
C PRO A 52 -6.42 9.66 -8.88
N GLU A 53 -7.25 9.52 -7.84
CA GLU A 53 -7.60 10.60 -6.92
C GLU A 53 -7.75 10.04 -5.50
N LEU A 54 -6.92 10.49 -4.55
CA LEU A 54 -7.06 10.15 -3.13
C LEU A 54 -8.30 10.79 -2.51
N VAL A 55 -8.96 10.02 -1.64
CA VAL A 55 -10.17 10.45 -0.93
C VAL A 55 -9.88 10.63 0.55
N LEU A 56 -9.91 11.88 1.05
CA LEU A 56 -9.73 12.16 2.48
C LEU A 56 -10.96 11.73 3.30
N LYS A 57 -10.97 10.47 3.71
CA LYS A 57 -12.02 9.87 4.56
C LYS A 57 -11.41 8.80 5.45
N LYS A 58 -11.64 8.90 6.75
CA LYS A 58 -11.06 7.97 7.73
C LYS A 58 -11.72 6.58 7.64
N ALA A 59 -10.92 5.55 7.36
CA ALA A 59 -11.27 4.14 7.44
C ALA A 59 -10.92 3.53 8.82
N ASN A 60 -11.51 2.37 9.10
CA ASN A 60 -11.13 1.52 10.23
C ASN A 60 -9.74 0.91 10.01
N ARG A 61 -9.17 0.30 11.05
CA ARG A 61 -7.89 -0.43 10.96
C ARG A 61 -8.05 -1.86 11.46
N ASN A 62 -7.46 -2.84 10.77
CA ASN A 62 -7.38 -4.21 11.27
C ASN A 62 -6.07 -4.42 12.04
N LYS A 63 -6.12 -4.29 13.37
CA LYS A 63 -4.94 -4.44 14.24
C LYS A 63 -4.28 -5.82 14.10
N TYR A 64 -5.07 -6.86 13.91
CA TYR A 64 -4.54 -8.21 13.72
C TYR A 64 -3.76 -8.31 12.41
N ALA A 65 -4.32 -7.84 11.29
CA ALA A 65 -3.62 -7.86 10.00
C ALA A 65 -2.32 -7.04 10.05
N GLN A 66 -2.36 -5.82 10.60
CA GLN A 66 -1.16 -4.98 10.75
C GLN A 66 -0.06 -5.65 11.58
N ALA A 67 -0.42 -6.42 12.62
CA ALA A 67 0.55 -7.10 13.47
C ALA A 67 1.15 -8.36 12.82
N ASN A 68 0.48 -8.95 11.81
CA ASN A 68 0.84 -10.27 11.27
C ASN A 68 1.25 -10.26 9.79
N VAL A 69 1.04 -9.17 9.05
CA VAL A 69 1.45 -9.07 7.64
C VAL A 69 2.96 -9.32 7.48
N GLY A 70 3.35 -10.04 6.42
CA GLY A 70 4.72 -10.48 6.13
C GLY A 70 5.09 -11.85 6.65
N GLY A 71 4.36 -12.36 7.66
CA GLY A 71 4.64 -13.66 8.24
C GLY A 71 6.10 -13.82 8.66
N LYS A 72 6.78 -14.83 8.09
CA LYS A 72 8.18 -15.16 8.42
C LYS A 72 9.21 -14.14 7.89
N ASP A 73 8.86 -13.34 6.89
CA ASP A 73 9.78 -12.38 6.26
C ASP A 73 9.69 -10.99 6.91
N ARG A 74 8.71 -10.78 7.80
CA ARG A 74 8.58 -9.57 8.60
C ARG A 74 9.75 -9.45 9.58
N LEU A 75 10.37 -8.28 9.65
CA LEU A 75 11.41 -7.99 10.63
C LEU A 75 10.81 -7.53 11.97
N PRO A 76 11.53 -7.71 13.10
CA PRO A 76 11.05 -7.31 14.43
C PRO A 76 10.72 -5.81 14.57
N ASP A 77 11.36 -4.97 13.75
CA ASP A 77 11.19 -3.52 13.73
C ASP A 77 10.21 -3.04 12.64
N ASP A 78 9.50 -3.94 11.98
CA ASP A 78 8.44 -3.61 11.03
C ASP A 78 7.08 -3.39 11.74
N ASP A 79 6.33 -2.42 11.22
CA ASP A 79 4.89 -2.32 11.34
C ASP A 79 4.20 -3.03 10.15
N GLY A 80 2.88 -3.22 10.25
CA GLY A 80 2.06 -3.45 9.06
C GLY A 80 1.65 -2.11 8.47
N GLY A 81 2.50 -1.59 7.57
CA GLY A 81 2.32 -0.30 6.92
C GLY A 81 1.21 -0.36 5.89
N HIS A 82 0.39 0.69 5.83
CA HIS A 82 -0.58 0.83 4.75
C HIS A 82 0.11 1.42 3.52
N LEU A 83 -0.18 0.87 2.33
CA LEU A 83 0.25 1.51 1.07
C LEU A 83 -0.60 2.77 0.82
N ILE A 84 -1.92 2.66 0.96
CA ILE A 84 -2.82 3.81 1.05
C ILE A 84 -3.29 3.96 2.49
N GLY A 85 -2.84 5.01 3.17
CA GLY A 85 -3.16 5.25 4.58
C GLY A 85 -4.66 5.22 4.90
N ALA A 86 -5.00 4.77 6.11
CA ALA A 86 -6.40 4.74 6.58
C ALA A 86 -7.08 6.13 6.58
N GLN A 87 -6.32 7.23 6.56
CA GLN A 87 -6.87 8.58 6.41
C GLN A 87 -7.39 8.87 4.99
N PHE A 88 -6.97 8.07 4.01
CA PHE A 88 -7.38 8.15 2.61
C PHE A 88 -8.39 7.06 2.22
N ASN A 89 -9.12 6.54 3.19
CA ASN A 89 -10.08 5.43 3.02
C ASN A 89 -9.45 4.14 2.44
N GLY A 90 -8.14 3.93 2.69
CA GLY A 90 -7.45 2.72 2.28
C GLY A 90 -8.04 1.45 2.94
N PRO A 91 -8.07 0.30 2.24
CA PRO A 91 -8.51 -0.95 2.82
C PRO A 91 -7.76 -1.30 4.12
N PRO A 92 -8.46 -1.82 5.14
CA PRO A 92 -7.86 -2.03 6.46
C PRO A 92 -7.09 -3.36 6.60
N ASP A 93 -7.22 -4.28 5.65
CA ASP A 93 -6.76 -5.67 5.75
C ASP A 93 -5.52 -5.91 4.87
N ILE A 94 -5.07 -7.17 4.76
CA ILE A 94 -3.84 -7.56 4.07
C ILE A 94 -3.75 -7.12 2.60
N ASP A 95 -4.86 -6.69 1.99
CA ASP A 95 -4.97 -6.21 0.62
C ASP A 95 -4.48 -4.78 0.40
N ASN A 96 -3.97 -4.14 1.45
CA ASN A 96 -3.34 -2.82 1.38
C ASN A 96 -2.21 -2.68 2.42
N LEU A 97 -1.73 -3.81 2.94
CA LEU A 97 -0.70 -3.84 3.99
C LEU A 97 0.55 -4.55 3.50
N VAL A 98 1.70 -4.02 3.91
CA VAL A 98 3.01 -4.65 3.72
C VAL A 98 3.81 -4.57 5.03
N PRO A 99 4.80 -5.45 5.23
CA PRO A 99 5.80 -5.26 6.28
C PRO A 99 6.61 -4.02 5.96
N GLN A 100 6.54 -3.01 6.82
CA GLN A 100 7.17 -1.72 6.58
C GLN A 100 7.96 -1.28 7.82
N ASN A 101 9.20 -0.85 7.64
CA ASN A 101 10.05 -0.44 8.75
C ASN A 101 9.36 0.65 9.57
N SER A 102 9.29 0.47 10.88
CA SER A 102 8.54 1.36 11.75
C SER A 102 9.08 2.80 11.76
N GLN A 103 10.36 3.03 11.47
CA GLN A 103 10.92 4.38 11.42
C GLN A 103 10.47 5.17 10.20
N ILE A 104 10.23 4.52 9.04
CA ILE A 104 9.70 5.22 7.87
C ILE A 104 8.18 5.40 7.98
N ASN A 105 7.48 4.42 8.57
CA ASN A 105 6.01 4.36 8.65
C ASN A 105 5.43 5.30 9.73
N ARG A 106 6.09 5.43 10.88
CA ARG A 106 5.57 6.20 12.02
C ARG A 106 5.84 7.70 11.87
N ARG A 107 5.26 8.48 12.78
CA ARG A 107 5.42 9.94 12.85
C ARG A 107 6.89 10.34 12.82
N GLY A 108 7.23 11.26 11.92
CA GLY A 108 8.60 11.74 11.68
C GLY A 108 9.40 10.85 10.71
N GLY A 109 8.79 9.79 10.18
CA GLY A 109 9.34 8.99 9.10
C GLY A 109 8.94 9.53 7.73
N VAL A 110 9.74 9.21 6.72
CA VAL A 110 9.55 9.70 5.34
C VAL A 110 8.20 9.32 4.73
N TRP A 111 7.64 8.15 5.07
CA TRP A 111 6.32 7.74 4.59
C TRP A 111 5.22 8.58 5.23
N TYR A 112 5.30 8.77 6.56
CA TYR A 112 4.35 9.60 7.31
C TYR A 112 4.36 11.05 6.83
N GLU A 113 5.52 11.62 6.56
CA GLU A 113 5.66 12.99 6.09
C GLU A 113 5.05 13.16 4.69
N MET A 114 5.32 12.22 3.79
CA MET A 114 4.71 12.17 2.46
C MET A 114 3.18 12.06 2.53
N GLU A 115 2.63 11.15 3.34
CA GLU A 115 1.17 11.08 3.54
C GLU A 115 0.61 12.37 4.17
N THR A 116 1.37 13.02 5.05
CA THR A 116 0.95 14.29 5.66
C THR A 116 0.85 15.41 4.62
N GLU A 117 1.79 15.46 3.66
CA GLU A 117 1.77 16.39 2.52
C GLU A 117 0.49 16.23 1.70
N TRP A 118 0.17 14.98 1.30
CA TRP A 118 -1.06 14.66 0.56
C TRP A 118 -2.31 15.05 1.34
N ALA A 119 -2.35 14.73 2.64
CA ALA A 119 -3.49 15.06 3.49
C ALA A 119 -3.68 16.56 3.67
N ASN A 120 -2.61 17.36 3.62
CA ASN A 120 -2.70 18.81 3.70
C ASN A 120 -3.27 19.40 2.41
N ALA A 121 -2.81 18.93 1.24
CA ALA A 121 -3.36 19.35 -0.06
C ALA A 121 -4.87 19.05 -0.18
N LEU A 122 -5.30 17.88 0.27
CA LEU A 122 -6.71 17.48 0.30
C LEU A 122 -7.58 18.28 1.29
N LYS A 123 -6.97 19.01 2.23
CA LYS A 123 -7.68 19.87 3.21
C LYS A 123 -7.76 21.33 2.78
N GLU A 124 -7.13 21.71 1.68
CA GLU A 124 -7.22 23.07 1.15
C GLU A 124 -8.66 23.43 0.75
N VAL A 125 -8.91 24.72 0.51
CA VAL A 125 -10.23 25.24 0.10
C VAL A 125 -10.06 26.09 -1.16
N PRO A 126 -10.46 25.61 -2.35
CA PRO A 126 -11.03 24.27 -2.61
C PRO A 126 -10.00 23.13 -2.39
N PRO A 127 -10.45 21.90 -2.08
CA PRO A 127 -9.55 20.74 -1.96
C PRO A 127 -8.79 20.50 -3.27
N LYS A 128 -7.48 20.31 -3.17
CA LYS A 128 -6.68 19.89 -4.31
C LYS A 128 -6.84 18.41 -4.59
N LYS A 129 -6.68 18.03 -5.86
CA LYS A 129 -6.54 16.63 -6.25
C LYS A 129 -5.15 16.11 -5.94
N VAL A 130 -5.07 14.83 -5.56
CA VAL A 130 -3.80 14.11 -5.37
C VAL A 130 -3.91 12.75 -6.03
N SER A 131 -3.06 12.47 -7.02
CA SER A 131 -2.91 11.15 -7.64
C SER A 131 -1.66 10.47 -7.09
N VAL A 132 -1.69 9.14 -6.95
CA VAL A 132 -0.59 8.36 -6.36
C VAL A 132 -0.45 7.02 -7.09
N SER A 133 0.78 6.65 -7.44
CA SER A 133 1.20 5.31 -7.84
C SER A 133 2.28 4.82 -6.87
N ILE A 134 2.13 3.61 -6.34
CA ILE A 134 3.08 2.99 -5.42
C ILE A 134 3.46 1.61 -5.93
N GLU A 135 4.75 1.36 -6.07
CA GLU A 135 5.33 0.07 -6.46
C GLU A 135 6.25 -0.44 -5.34
N PRO A 136 5.80 -1.42 -4.53
CA PRO A 136 6.69 -2.12 -3.63
C PRO A 136 7.67 -3.00 -4.43
N ILE A 137 8.96 -2.87 -4.15
CA ILE A 137 10.04 -3.58 -4.83
C ILE A 137 10.51 -4.73 -3.94
N TYR A 138 10.54 -5.95 -4.47
CA TYR A 138 10.90 -7.15 -3.72
C TYR A 138 12.11 -7.86 -4.32
N SER A 139 13.00 -8.36 -3.48
CA SER A 139 14.01 -9.34 -3.86
C SER A 139 13.54 -10.77 -3.60
N ASN A 140 13.87 -11.65 -4.55
CA ASN A 140 13.57 -13.08 -4.45
C ASN A 140 12.08 -13.34 -4.16
N ASN A 141 11.80 -14.35 -3.33
CA ASN A 141 10.46 -14.76 -2.92
C ASN A 141 10.04 -14.16 -1.56
N SER A 142 10.66 -13.06 -1.13
CA SER A 142 10.31 -12.39 0.13
C SER A 142 8.92 -11.77 0.06
N MET A 143 8.13 -11.91 1.14
CA MET A 143 6.86 -11.18 1.35
C MET A 143 7.06 -9.76 1.88
N ARG A 144 8.29 -9.41 2.26
CA ARG A 144 8.69 -8.07 2.69
C ARG A 144 9.36 -7.34 1.51
N PRO A 145 8.88 -6.15 1.12
CA PRO A 145 9.55 -5.34 0.11
C PRO A 145 10.86 -4.77 0.66
N ASP A 146 11.86 -4.60 -0.21
CA ASP A 146 13.14 -3.95 0.12
C ASP A 146 13.05 -2.43 0.02
N SER A 147 12.20 -1.92 -0.87
CA SER A 147 11.98 -0.49 -1.09
C SER A 147 10.61 -0.24 -1.74
N PHE A 148 10.28 1.04 -1.90
CA PHE A 148 9.08 1.50 -2.57
C PHE A 148 9.46 2.57 -3.59
N MET A 149 8.96 2.44 -4.82
CA MET A 149 8.91 3.54 -5.77
C MET A 149 7.54 4.20 -5.65
N VAL A 150 7.50 5.48 -5.29
CA VAL A 150 6.26 6.24 -5.12
C VAL A 150 6.29 7.42 -6.07
N GLU A 151 5.29 7.50 -6.93
CA GLU A 151 5.01 8.66 -7.77
C GLU A 151 3.71 9.29 -7.31
N TYR A 152 3.69 10.61 -7.13
CA TYR A 152 2.45 11.33 -6.84
C TYR A 152 2.43 12.71 -7.48
N GLU A 153 1.23 13.20 -7.76
CA GLU A 153 1.01 14.55 -8.27
C GLU A 153 -0.05 15.24 -7.39
N ILE A 154 0.29 16.44 -6.91
CA ILE A 154 -0.66 17.34 -6.26
C ILE A 154 -1.07 18.38 -7.29
N GLU A 155 -2.37 18.65 -7.40
CA GLU A 155 -2.92 19.59 -8.37
C GLU A 155 -2.18 20.94 -8.39
N GLY A 156 -1.71 21.31 -9.57
CA GLY A 156 -0.95 22.55 -9.80
C GLY A 156 0.54 22.44 -9.47
N GLN A 157 1.06 21.24 -9.18
CA GLN A 157 2.49 20.97 -8.96
C GLN A 157 3.02 19.96 -9.99
N PHE A 158 4.34 19.90 -10.16
CA PHE A 158 4.95 18.84 -10.94
C PHE A 158 4.89 17.49 -10.21
N PRO A 159 4.80 16.35 -10.92
CA PRO A 159 4.89 15.04 -10.32
C PRO A 159 6.19 14.87 -9.52
N VAL A 160 6.08 14.20 -8.37
CA VAL A 160 7.18 13.88 -7.48
C VAL A 160 7.40 12.37 -7.50
N ILE A 161 8.64 11.94 -7.72
CA ILE A 161 9.05 10.54 -7.65
C ILE A 161 9.97 10.37 -6.43
N ARG A 162 9.68 9.38 -5.58
CA ARG A 162 10.45 9.04 -4.39
C ARG A 162 10.78 7.56 -4.40
N GLU A 163 12.06 7.24 -4.27
CA GLU A 163 12.50 5.92 -3.86
C GLU A 163 12.70 5.93 -2.34
N ILE A 164 12.04 5.01 -1.63
CA ILE A 164 12.11 4.90 -0.17
C ILE A 164 12.59 3.50 0.17
N ALA A 165 13.76 3.35 0.80
CA ALA A 165 14.21 2.04 1.25
C ALA A 165 13.43 1.61 2.49
N ASN A 166 13.06 0.33 2.53
CA ASN A 166 12.29 -0.24 3.63
C ASN A 166 13.22 -0.62 4.79
N LYS A 167 13.89 0.37 5.38
CA LYS A 167 14.85 0.23 6.49
C LYS A 167 14.87 1.49 7.35
N SER A 168 15.55 1.42 8.48
CA SER A 168 15.82 2.59 9.33
C SER A 168 16.46 3.72 8.52
N GLY A 169 15.91 4.94 8.63
CA GLY A 169 16.37 6.13 7.92
C GLY A 169 15.79 6.36 6.51
N GLY A 170 15.17 5.33 5.91
CA GLY A 170 14.71 5.38 4.52
C GLY A 170 15.80 5.12 3.49
#